data_AF-A0A6P7R7T4-F1
#
_entry.id   AF-A0A6P7R7T4-F1
#
_cell.length_a   1.000
_cell.length_b   1.000
_cell.length_c   1.000
_cell.angle_alpha   90.00
_cell.angle_beta   90.00
_cell.angle_gamma   90.00
#
_symmetry.space_group_name_H-M   'P 1'
#
loop_
_entity.id
_entity.type
_entity.pdbx_description
1 polymer ?
#
loop_
_entity_poly.entity_id
_entity_poly.type
_entity_poly.pdbx_seq_one_letter_code
_entity_poly.pdbx_strand_id
1 'polypeptide(L)'
;MELHGEEEQPPPQEPWGRLLRLGAEEDEPQILLWKREWTIGRRRGCDLSFPSNKLVSGDHCKLTVDEISGEVTLEDTSTNGTVINKLQVVKKQTYPLQSGDIIYLVYRKNEPEHNVAYLYESLSGKQSLTQDSLGPGNTSISPKGCSSLVANGELSSLSPVFQDKEASFSLLESEDHEELEPAKKKMKGDGELDTNLQLLVSDQRGNAQTSSEDVKDASVKPDKMEETLTCIICQDLLHDCVSLQPCMHTFCAACYSGWMERSSLCPTCRCPVERICKNHILNNLVEAYLIQHPDKSRSEEDVRSMDARNKITHDMLQPKVRRSFSDEEGSSEDLLELSDVDSESSDISQPYIVCRQCPEYRRQAVQSLPCPVPESELGATLALGGEAPSTSASLPTAAPDYMCPLQGSHAICTCCFQPMPDRRAEREQDPRVAPQQCAVCLQPFCHLYWGCTRTGCFGCLAPFCELNLGDKCLDGVLNNNNYESDILKNYLATRGLTWKNMLTESLLALQRGVFILSDYRITGNTVLCYCCGLRSFRELTYQYRQNIPASELPVTVTSRPDCYWGRNCRTQVKAHHAMKFNHICEQTRFKN
;
A
#
# COMPACT_ATOMS: atom_id res chain seq x y z
N MET A 1 48.25 -13.02 8.31
CA MET A 1 47.74 -13.95 7.29
C MET A 1 46.50 -14.59 7.86
N GLU A 2 45.34 -14.03 7.55
CA GLU A 2 44.07 -14.75 7.65
C GLU A 2 43.41 -14.54 6.29
N LEU A 3 43.39 -15.62 5.51
CA LEU A 3 42.74 -15.72 4.22
C LEU A 3 41.24 -15.85 4.48
N HIS A 4 40.47 -14.81 4.14
CA HIS A 4 39.03 -14.97 3.98
C HIS A 4 38.77 -15.68 2.65
N GLY A 5 38.15 -16.86 2.77
CA GLY A 5 37.80 -17.72 1.65
C GLY A 5 36.84 -17.06 0.69
N GLU A 6 37.12 -17.26 -0.60
CA GLU A 6 36.21 -17.02 -1.69
C GLU A 6 35.04 -18.02 -1.58
N GLU A 7 33.80 -17.53 -1.48
CA GLU A 7 32.60 -18.35 -1.62
C GLU A 7 32.50 -18.85 -3.07
N GLU A 8 32.67 -20.16 -3.28
CA GLU A 8 32.37 -20.84 -4.54
C GLU A 8 30.90 -20.65 -4.93
N GLN A 9 30.66 -20.12 -6.13
CA GLN A 9 29.33 -20.13 -6.75
C GLN A 9 28.93 -21.58 -7.10
N PRO A 10 27.69 -22.02 -6.81
CA PRO A 10 27.24 -23.36 -7.17
C PRO A 10 27.09 -23.50 -8.70
N PRO A 11 27.28 -24.72 -9.25
CA PRO A 11 27.23 -24.96 -10.70
C PRO A 11 25.84 -24.68 -11.29
N PRO A 12 25.74 -24.37 -12.61
CA PRO A 12 24.47 -24.09 -13.26
C PRO A 12 23.56 -25.33 -13.23
N GLN A 13 22.45 -25.25 -12.49
CA GLN A 13 21.41 -26.28 -12.46
C GLN A 13 20.63 -26.26 -13.79
N GLU A 14 20.56 -27.40 -14.47
CA GLU A 14 19.66 -27.59 -15.61
C GLU A 14 18.19 -27.50 -15.14
N PRO A 15 17.25 -26.99 -15.96
CA PRO A 15 15.86 -26.86 -15.57
C PRO A 15 15.20 -28.24 -15.54
N TRP A 16 14.57 -28.58 -14.41
CA TRP A 16 13.92 -29.89 -14.21
C TRP A 16 12.46 -29.91 -14.70
N GLY A 17 11.87 -28.74 -14.96
CA GLY A 17 10.50 -28.65 -15.45
C GLY A 17 10.20 -27.31 -16.11
N ARG A 18 9.03 -27.21 -16.73
CA ARG A 18 8.51 -25.95 -17.28
C ARG A 18 7.02 -25.79 -17.06
N LEU A 19 6.57 -24.54 -16.95
CA LEU A 19 5.17 -24.15 -16.88
C LEU A 19 4.79 -23.34 -18.12
N LEU A 20 3.73 -23.77 -18.80
CA LEU A 20 3.18 -23.13 -19.99
C LEU A 20 1.83 -22.50 -19.64
N ARG A 21 1.68 -21.20 -19.88
CA ARG A 21 0.43 -20.49 -19.59
C ARG A 21 -0.68 -20.94 -20.53
N LEU A 22 -1.83 -21.34 -19.98
CA LEU A 22 -3.00 -21.68 -20.80
C LEU A 22 -3.91 -20.45 -20.98
N GLY A 23 -4.33 -20.20 -22.22
CA GLY A 23 -5.29 -19.13 -22.57
C GLY A 23 -4.69 -17.73 -22.73
N ALA A 24 -3.36 -17.62 -22.85
CA ALA A 24 -2.69 -16.38 -23.21
C ALA A 24 -2.37 -16.31 -24.72
N GLU A 25 -2.07 -15.11 -25.23
CA GLU A 25 -1.64 -14.91 -26.62
C GLU A 25 -0.36 -15.72 -26.93
N GLU A 26 -0.18 -16.12 -28.19
CA GLU A 26 0.81 -17.13 -28.63
C GLU A 26 2.29 -16.80 -28.32
N ASP A 27 2.60 -15.59 -27.84
CA ASP A 27 3.94 -15.08 -27.54
C ASP A 27 4.30 -15.02 -26.02
N GLU A 28 3.48 -15.55 -25.10
CA GLU A 28 3.85 -15.53 -23.67
C GLU A 28 5.02 -16.49 -23.37
N PRO A 29 6.10 -16.03 -22.69
CA PRO A 29 7.30 -16.84 -22.48
C PRO A 29 7.05 -18.03 -21.54
N GLN A 30 7.61 -19.20 -21.90
CA GLN A 30 7.63 -20.38 -21.04
C GLN A 30 8.43 -20.12 -19.76
N ILE A 31 7.92 -20.59 -18.61
CA ILE A 31 8.61 -20.46 -17.33
C ILE A 31 9.40 -21.74 -17.08
N LEU A 32 10.73 -21.62 -17.02
CA LEU A 32 11.63 -22.73 -16.74
C LEU A 32 11.91 -22.82 -15.24
N LEU A 33 11.83 -24.03 -14.68
CA LEU A 33 11.96 -24.31 -13.25
C LEU A 33 13.38 -24.79 -12.93
N TRP A 34 14.21 -23.91 -12.39
CA TRP A 34 15.64 -24.18 -12.10
C TRP A 34 15.91 -24.48 -10.63
N LYS A 35 15.19 -23.81 -9.71
CA LYS A 35 15.32 -23.97 -8.26
C LYS A 35 14.67 -25.27 -7.79
N ARG A 36 15.21 -25.89 -6.74
CA ARG A 36 14.59 -27.05 -6.05
C ARG A 36 13.17 -26.76 -5.58
N GLU A 37 12.95 -25.52 -5.16
CA GLU A 37 11.69 -25.03 -4.62
C GLU A 37 11.27 -23.78 -5.38
N TRP A 38 10.01 -23.75 -5.80
CA TRP A 38 9.38 -22.63 -6.47
C TRP A 38 8.11 -22.20 -5.74
N THR A 39 8.08 -20.95 -5.35
CA THR A 39 6.94 -20.33 -4.68
C THR A 39 6.08 -19.57 -5.68
N ILE A 40 4.77 -19.79 -5.65
CA ILE A 40 3.80 -19.15 -6.54
C ILE A 40 2.81 -18.38 -5.69
N GLY A 41 2.59 -17.10 -6.00
CA GLY A 41 1.69 -16.28 -5.18
C GLY A 41 1.59 -14.82 -5.62
N ARG A 42 0.78 -14.04 -4.90
CA ARG A 42 0.59 -12.61 -5.12
C ARG A 42 1.72 -11.77 -4.52
N ARG A 43 2.45 -12.29 -3.52
CA ARG A 43 3.56 -11.55 -2.90
C ARG A 43 4.68 -11.38 -3.94
N ARG A 44 5.32 -10.20 -3.94
CA ARG A 44 6.42 -9.88 -4.87
C ARG A 44 7.69 -10.71 -4.66
N GLY A 45 7.81 -11.38 -3.51
CA GLY A 45 8.92 -12.28 -3.20
C GLY A 45 8.74 -13.72 -3.68
N CYS A 46 7.60 -14.05 -4.31
CA CYS A 46 7.40 -15.37 -4.91
C CYS A 46 8.15 -15.49 -6.23
N ASP A 47 8.63 -16.69 -6.56
CA ASP A 47 9.33 -16.98 -7.81
C ASP A 47 8.43 -16.77 -9.04
N LEU A 48 7.15 -17.13 -8.93
CA LEU A 48 6.10 -16.75 -9.88
C LEU A 48 5.07 -15.86 -9.19
N SER A 49 5.17 -14.55 -9.45
CA SER A 49 4.41 -13.53 -8.74
C SER A 49 3.25 -12.95 -9.55
N PHE A 50 2.08 -12.79 -8.92
CA PHE A 50 0.91 -12.12 -9.49
C PHE A 50 0.45 -10.91 -8.65
N PRO A 51 1.23 -9.81 -8.54
CA PRO A 51 0.98 -8.73 -7.57
C PRO A 51 -0.38 -8.04 -7.75
N SER A 52 -0.89 -8.00 -8.98
CA SER A 52 -2.14 -7.33 -9.34
C SER A 52 -3.36 -8.27 -9.26
N ASN A 53 -3.15 -9.59 -9.24
CA ASN A 53 -4.25 -10.55 -9.24
C ASN A 53 -4.72 -10.82 -7.80
N LYS A 54 -5.87 -10.27 -7.43
CA LYS A 54 -6.44 -10.40 -6.08
C LYS A 54 -6.98 -11.80 -5.78
N LEU A 55 -7.22 -12.62 -6.79
CA LEU A 55 -7.74 -13.99 -6.64
C LEU A 55 -6.63 -14.98 -6.29
N VAL A 56 -5.37 -14.63 -6.55
CA VAL A 56 -4.18 -15.38 -6.12
C VAL A 56 -3.81 -14.97 -4.69
N SER A 57 -3.54 -15.96 -3.83
CA SER A 57 -3.17 -15.76 -2.43
C SER A 57 -1.74 -15.24 -2.30
N GLY A 58 -1.40 -14.60 -1.17
CA GLY A 58 -0.06 -14.05 -0.93
C GLY A 58 1.05 -15.06 -1.19
N ASP A 59 0.96 -16.21 -0.52
CA ASP A 59 1.70 -17.44 -0.82
C ASP A 59 0.64 -18.48 -1.22
N HIS A 60 0.49 -18.75 -2.52
CA HIS A 60 -0.63 -19.53 -3.04
C HIS A 60 -0.31 -21.01 -3.08
N CYS A 61 0.77 -21.40 -3.73
CA CYS A 61 1.24 -22.77 -3.70
C CYS A 61 2.76 -22.82 -3.87
N LYS A 62 3.32 -24.00 -3.63
CA LYS A 62 4.75 -24.26 -3.73
C LYS A 62 5.00 -25.55 -4.51
N LEU A 63 5.91 -25.49 -5.46
CA LEU A 63 6.43 -26.65 -6.18
C LEU A 63 7.78 -27.06 -5.59
N THR A 64 7.95 -28.35 -5.33
CA THR A 64 9.22 -28.90 -4.83
C THR A 64 9.60 -30.13 -5.65
N VAL A 65 10.86 -30.20 -6.10
CA VAL A 65 11.42 -31.41 -6.71
C VAL A 65 12.32 -32.14 -5.71
N ASP A 66 12.15 -33.45 -5.60
CA ASP A 66 13.06 -34.32 -4.87
C ASP A 66 14.25 -34.68 -5.77
N GLU A 67 15.46 -34.42 -5.30
CA GLU A 67 16.69 -34.64 -6.09
C GLU A 67 17.05 -36.11 -6.26
N ILE A 68 16.55 -36.98 -5.36
CA ILE A 68 16.90 -38.40 -5.39
C ILE A 68 15.93 -39.14 -6.31
N SER A 69 14.63 -38.87 -6.18
CA SER A 69 13.59 -39.54 -6.97
C SER A 69 13.26 -38.81 -8.28
N GLY A 70 13.58 -37.51 -8.40
CA GLY A 70 13.14 -36.65 -9.49
C GLY A 70 11.64 -36.32 -9.44
N GLU A 71 10.94 -36.73 -8.39
CA GLU A 71 9.50 -36.52 -8.24
C GLU A 71 9.20 -35.07 -7.89
N VAL A 72 8.19 -34.50 -8.55
CA VAL A 72 7.75 -33.12 -8.32
C VAL A 72 6.43 -33.12 -7.56
N THR A 73 6.35 -32.32 -6.52
CA THR A 73 5.15 -32.19 -5.68
C THR A 73 4.68 -30.74 -5.61
N LEU A 74 3.36 -30.54 -5.53
CA LEU A 74 2.70 -29.26 -5.30
C LEU A 74 2.06 -29.26 -3.92
N GLU A 75 2.36 -28.25 -3.12
CA GLU A 75 1.69 -27.98 -1.84
C GLU A 75 0.81 -26.72 -1.95
N ASP A 76 -0.49 -26.86 -1.67
CA ASP A 76 -1.43 -25.74 -1.67
C ASP A 76 -1.45 -25.03 -0.29
N THR A 77 -1.08 -23.75 -0.28
CA THR A 77 -1.16 -22.87 0.90
C THR A 77 -2.25 -21.81 0.76
N SER A 78 -2.99 -21.84 -0.36
CA SER A 78 -3.90 -20.77 -0.75
C SER A 78 -5.18 -20.71 0.09
N THR A 79 -5.88 -19.58 -0.01
CA THR A 79 -7.20 -19.38 0.61
C THR A 79 -8.32 -19.97 -0.26
N ASN A 80 -8.18 -19.88 -1.58
CA ASN A 80 -9.20 -20.28 -2.55
C ASN A 80 -9.03 -21.72 -3.07
N GLY A 81 -7.91 -22.38 -2.73
CA GLY A 81 -7.55 -23.70 -3.21
C GLY A 81 -6.87 -23.68 -4.58
N THR A 82 -5.85 -24.52 -4.75
CA THR A 82 -5.27 -24.87 -6.05
C THR A 82 -6.05 -26.05 -6.64
N VAL A 83 -6.38 -26.00 -7.92
CA VAL A 83 -7.09 -27.09 -8.61
C VAL A 83 -6.17 -27.71 -9.66
N ILE A 84 -5.94 -29.02 -9.62
CA ILE A 84 -5.12 -29.75 -10.59
C ILE A 84 -6.03 -30.67 -11.40
N ASN A 85 -5.99 -30.59 -12.73
CA ASN A 85 -6.84 -31.41 -13.61
C ASN A 85 -8.33 -31.41 -13.23
N LYS A 86 -8.85 -30.25 -12.77
CA LYS A 86 -10.23 -30.05 -12.27
C LYS A 86 -10.55 -30.74 -10.94
N LEU A 87 -9.55 -31.27 -10.24
CA LEU A 87 -9.66 -31.80 -8.88
C LEU A 87 -9.02 -30.80 -7.89
N GLN A 88 -9.77 -30.43 -6.86
CA GLN A 88 -9.26 -29.50 -5.84
C GLN A 88 -8.25 -30.20 -4.94
N VAL A 89 -7.08 -29.60 -4.78
CA VAL A 89 -6.03 -30.10 -3.86
C VAL A 89 -6.43 -29.77 -2.43
N VAL A 90 -6.22 -30.72 -1.52
CA VAL A 90 -6.45 -30.51 -0.09
C VAL A 90 -5.36 -29.59 0.45
N LYS A 91 -5.78 -28.53 1.14
CA LYS A 91 -4.87 -27.52 1.69
C LYS A 91 -3.82 -28.14 2.61
N LYS A 92 -2.54 -27.75 2.43
CA LYS A 92 -1.35 -28.27 3.13
C LYS A 92 -1.05 -29.76 2.92
N GLN A 93 -1.69 -30.40 1.95
CA GLN A 93 -1.30 -31.72 1.49
C GLN A 93 -0.50 -31.58 0.20
N THR A 94 0.56 -32.38 0.06
CA THR A 94 1.37 -32.44 -1.14
C THR A 94 0.68 -33.32 -2.19
N TYR A 95 0.60 -32.82 -3.41
CA TYR A 95 0.09 -33.55 -4.57
C TYR A 95 1.26 -33.87 -5.54
N PRO A 96 1.47 -35.12 -5.93
CA PRO A 96 2.50 -35.48 -6.89
C PRO A 96 2.09 -35.01 -8.30
N LEU A 97 2.93 -34.20 -8.94
CA LEU A 97 2.71 -33.66 -10.29
C LEU A 97 3.32 -34.57 -11.36
N GLN A 98 2.57 -34.79 -12.43
CA GLN A 98 3.00 -35.52 -13.62
C GLN A 98 3.08 -34.59 -14.84
N SER A 99 3.97 -34.90 -15.78
CA SER A 99 4.06 -34.15 -17.02
C SER A 99 2.74 -34.23 -17.79
N GLY A 100 2.15 -33.08 -18.09
CA GLY A 100 0.81 -32.96 -18.68
C GLY A 100 -0.26 -32.43 -17.72
N ASP A 101 0.04 -32.31 -16.43
CA ASP A 101 -0.92 -31.80 -15.44
C ASP A 101 -1.21 -30.31 -15.62
N ILE A 102 -2.48 -29.95 -15.49
CA ILE A 102 -2.94 -28.56 -15.56
C ILE A 102 -3.21 -28.04 -14.16
N ILE A 103 -2.41 -27.06 -13.74
CA ILE A 103 -2.47 -26.38 -12.45
C ILE A 103 -3.27 -25.09 -12.60
N TYR A 104 -4.45 -25.04 -11.99
CA TYR A 104 -5.27 -23.83 -11.87
C TYR A 104 -5.01 -23.15 -10.53
N LEU A 105 -4.34 -22.00 -10.58
CA LEU A 105 -4.18 -21.06 -9.46
C LEU A 105 -5.47 -20.26 -9.21
N VAL A 106 -6.26 -20.06 -10.26
CA VAL A 106 -7.61 -19.48 -10.18
C VAL A 106 -8.50 -20.31 -11.08
N TYR A 107 -9.54 -20.93 -10.50
CA TYR A 107 -10.53 -21.70 -11.22
C TYR A 107 -11.93 -21.14 -10.97
N ARG A 108 -12.57 -20.66 -12.03
CA ARG A 108 -13.93 -20.14 -12.10
C ARG A 108 -14.68 -20.93 -13.16
N LYS A 109 -15.67 -21.71 -12.72
CA LYS A 109 -16.51 -22.52 -13.62
C LYS A 109 -17.42 -21.66 -14.52
N ASN A 110 -17.89 -20.53 -14.00
CA ASN A 110 -18.89 -19.68 -14.66
C ASN A 110 -18.26 -18.48 -15.41
N GLU A 111 -16.97 -18.20 -15.20
CA GLU A 111 -16.22 -17.06 -15.76
C GLU A 111 -14.82 -17.55 -16.18
N PRO A 112 -14.72 -18.44 -17.19
CA PRO A 112 -13.47 -19.09 -17.57
C PRO A 112 -12.37 -18.11 -18.02
N GLU A 113 -12.73 -16.92 -18.47
CA GLU A 113 -11.83 -15.81 -18.82
C GLU A 113 -10.98 -15.30 -17.66
N HIS A 114 -11.40 -15.55 -16.41
CA HIS A 114 -10.63 -15.20 -15.21
C HIS A 114 -9.75 -16.33 -14.71
N ASN A 115 -9.71 -17.46 -15.41
CA ASN A 115 -8.90 -18.60 -15.00
C ASN A 115 -7.41 -18.29 -15.10
N VAL A 116 -6.69 -18.75 -14.09
CA VAL A 116 -5.23 -18.74 -14.09
C VAL A 116 -4.74 -20.17 -14.07
N ALA A 117 -4.46 -20.72 -15.25
CA ALA A 117 -3.99 -22.09 -15.45
C ALA A 117 -2.59 -22.17 -16.09
N TYR A 118 -1.82 -23.18 -15.67
CA TYR A 118 -0.52 -23.54 -16.25
C TYR A 118 -0.48 -25.04 -16.52
N LEU A 119 0.03 -25.42 -17.69
CA LEU A 119 0.40 -26.79 -18.00
C LEU A 119 1.82 -27.05 -17.49
N TYR A 120 2.00 -28.08 -16.67
CA TYR A 120 3.30 -28.52 -16.19
C TYR A 120 3.88 -29.59 -17.13
N GLU A 121 5.15 -29.45 -17.50
CA GLU A 121 5.89 -30.47 -18.23
C GLU A 121 7.22 -30.77 -17.54
N SER A 122 7.51 -32.05 -17.34
CA SER A 122 8.79 -32.49 -16.78
C SER A 122 9.86 -32.49 -17.87
N LEU A 123 11.04 -31.97 -17.54
CA LEU A 123 12.20 -31.97 -18.44
C LEU A 123 13.19 -33.09 -18.09
N SER A 124 13.02 -33.73 -16.93
CA SER A 124 13.90 -34.77 -16.37
C SER A 124 13.83 -36.14 -17.07
N GLY A 125 13.26 -36.24 -18.28
CA GLY A 125 12.93 -37.53 -18.92
C GLY A 125 13.21 -37.66 -20.42
N LYS A 126 13.88 -36.70 -21.08
CA LYS A 126 14.18 -36.79 -22.52
C LYS A 126 15.65 -37.13 -22.80
N GLN A 127 16.07 -38.30 -22.31
CA GLN A 127 17.11 -39.11 -22.96
C GLN A 127 16.64 -40.56 -22.99
N SER A 128 15.95 -40.97 -24.07
CA SER A 128 16.03 -42.31 -24.70
C SER A 128 14.83 -42.57 -25.64
N LEU A 129 15.12 -42.64 -26.96
CA LEU A 129 14.45 -43.39 -28.05
C LEU A 129 12.97 -43.05 -28.40
N THR A 130 12.58 -42.77 -29.65
CA THR A 130 12.85 -43.49 -30.90
C THR A 130 12.77 -42.60 -32.16
N GLN A 131 13.71 -42.79 -33.08
CA GLN A 131 13.54 -42.63 -34.54
C GLN A 131 12.74 -43.82 -35.11
N ASP A 132 12.22 -43.61 -36.34
CA ASP A 132 11.54 -44.54 -37.28
C ASP A 132 10.02 -44.71 -37.09
N SER A 133 9.14 -44.63 -38.10
CA SER A 133 9.27 -44.50 -39.56
C SER A 133 7.89 -44.17 -40.18
N LEU A 134 7.84 -43.36 -41.26
CA LEU A 134 7.00 -43.51 -42.48
C LEU A 134 7.15 -42.23 -43.36
N GLY A 135 7.93 -42.33 -44.45
CA GLY A 135 8.18 -41.26 -45.44
C GLY A 135 7.16 -41.23 -46.59
N PRO A 136 7.56 -40.98 -47.85
CA PRO A 136 8.40 -39.91 -48.38
C PRO A 136 7.64 -39.04 -49.42
N GLY A 137 8.09 -37.82 -49.68
CA GLY A 137 7.55 -36.96 -50.74
C GLY A 137 8.59 -36.00 -51.28
N ASN A 138 9.16 -36.34 -52.44
CA ASN A 138 10.07 -35.51 -53.23
C ASN A 138 9.48 -34.13 -53.52
N THR A 139 10.31 -33.08 -53.55
CA THR A 139 10.83 -32.47 -54.80
C THR A 139 11.72 -31.27 -54.46
N SER A 140 12.87 -31.24 -55.13
CA SER A 140 13.89 -30.19 -55.25
C SER A 140 13.39 -28.74 -55.29
N ILE A 141 14.21 -27.81 -54.77
CA ILE A 141 14.95 -26.79 -55.55
C ILE A 141 15.87 -26.02 -54.59
N SER A 142 17.18 -26.08 -54.87
CA SER A 142 18.16 -25.04 -54.51
C SER A 142 18.35 -24.17 -55.75
N PRO A 143 18.78 -22.91 -55.64
CA PRO A 143 20.22 -22.71 -55.80
C PRO A 143 20.84 -21.51 -55.08
N LYS A 144 22.14 -21.68 -54.76
CA LYS A 144 23.26 -20.70 -54.83
C LYS A 144 23.20 -19.50 -53.84
N GLY A 145 24.21 -19.20 -53.03
CA GLY A 145 25.62 -19.60 -53.00
C GLY A 145 26.51 -18.35 -53.00
N CYS A 146 27.38 -18.20 -51.99
CA CYS A 146 28.76 -17.66 -52.00
C CYS A 146 29.23 -17.53 -50.52
N SER A 147 30.08 -18.39 -49.96
CA SER A 147 31.57 -18.34 -49.99
C SER A 147 32.13 -17.00 -49.48
N SER A 148 32.51 -16.90 -48.20
CA SER A 148 33.84 -17.21 -47.62
C SER A 148 34.94 -16.21 -47.98
N LEU A 149 35.62 -15.59 -46.99
CA LEU A 149 37.06 -15.74 -46.75
C LEU A 149 37.59 -14.89 -45.58
N VAL A 150 38.41 -15.59 -44.78
CA VAL A 150 39.33 -15.20 -43.70
C VAL A 150 40.42 -14.23 -44.17
N ALA A 151 40.94 -13.36 -43.28
CA ALA A 151 42.40 -13.19 -43.05
C ALA A 151 42.75 -12.19 -41.92
N ASN A 152 43.83 -12.55 -41.23
CA ASN A 152 44.44 -12.03 -40.00
C ASN A 152 45.03 -10.60 -40.03
N GLY A 153 45.31 -10.09 -38.83
CA GLY A 153 46.38 -9.12 -38.55
C GLY A 153 46.63 -8.92 -37.04
N GLU A 154 47.75 -9.46 -36.53
CA GLU A 154 48.32 -9.21 -35.18
C GLU A 154 49.10 -7.87 -35.11
N LEU A 155 49.25 -7.26 -33.92
CA LEU A 155 50.54 -7.02 -33.25
C LEU A 155 50.42 -6.26 -31.89
N SER A 156 50.92 -6.93 -30.84
CA SER A 156 51.69 -6.55 -29.63
C SER A 156 51.53 -5.24 -28.82
N SER A 157 51.23 -5.47 -27.53
CA SER A 157 51.88 -5.01 -26.27
C SER A 157 53.08 -4.04 -26.27
N LEU A 158 53.08 -3.10 -25.30
CA LEU A 158 54.22 -2.79 -24.40
C LEU A 158 53.74 -2.14 -23.07
N SER A 159 54.30 -2.61 -21.95
CA SER A 159 54.20 -2.11 -20.57
C SER A 159 55.11 -0.90 -20.31
N PRO A 160 55.11 -0.32 -19.09
CA PRO A 160 56.33 -0.44 -18.30
C PRO A 160 56.11 -0.81 -16.81
N VAL A 161 57.10 -1.55 -16.30
CA VAL A 161 57.31 -2.02 -14.93
C VAL A 161 58.42 -1.17 -14.27
N PHE A 162 58.51 -1.24 -12.93
CA PHE A 162 59.68 -1.16 -12.03
C PHE A 162 59.42 -0.16 -10.86
N GLN A 163 59.65 -0.46 -9.58
CA GLN A 163 60.15 -1.66 -8.88
C GLN A 163 60.00 -1.44 -7.36
N ASP A 164 59.90 -2.55 -6.62
CA ASP A 164 59.82 -2.70 -5.17
C ASP A 164 61.01 -2.15 -4.36
N LYS A 165 60.75 -1.91 -3.06
CA LYS A 165 61.70 -2.22 -1.98
C LYS A 165 60.98 -2.84 -0.78
N GLU A 166 61.42 -4.05 -0.45
CA GLU A 166 61.11 -4.84 0.75
C GLU A 166 62.03 -4.51 1.95
N ALA A 167 61.69 -5.18 3.07
CA ALA A 167 62.47 -5.59 4.24
C ALA A 167 62.42 -4.63 5.46
N SER A 168 62.29 -5.07 6.73
CA SER A 168 62.08 -6.36 7.43
C SER A 168 62.09 -6.05 8.96
N PHE A 169 61.80 -7.07 9.79
CA PHE A 169 62.17 -7.27 11.22
C PHE A 169 61.04 -7.01 12.25
N SER A 170 60.39 -7.99 12.89
CA SER A 170 60.74 -9.11 13.80
C SER A 170 60.58 -8.76 15.30
N LEU A 171 59.69 -9.52 15.96
CA LEU A 171 59.71 -10.11 17.30
C LEU A 171 60.16 -9.28 18.53
N LEU A 172 59.26 -9.20 19.53
CA LEU A 172 59.57 -9.50 20.93
C LEU A 172 58.37 -10.19 21.60
N GLU A 173 58.61 -11.42 22.07
CA GLU A 173 57.79 -12.18 23.00
C GLU A 173 57.97 -11.67 24.44
N SER A 174 56.93 -11.82 25.25
CA SER A 174 57.07 -12.18 26.67
C SER A 174 55.78 -12.88 27.12
N GLU A 175 55.90 -14.18 27.36
CA GLU A 175 54.94 -15.08 28.00
C GLU A 175 54.79 -14.75 29.49
N ASP A 176 53.57 -14.85 30.06
CA ASP A 176 53.30 -15.84 31.11
C ASP A 176 51.80 -15.96 31.45
N HIS A 177 51.32 -17.19 31.23
CA HIS A 177 50.29 -18.01 31.86
C HIS A 177 49.55 -17.52 33.14
N GLU A 178 48.21 -17.56 33.17
CA GLU A 178 47.40 -18.64 33.81
C GLU A 178 45.90 -18.34 33.95
N GLU A 179 45.18 -19.45 33.97
CA GLU A 179 43.76 -19.76 33.90
C GLU A 179 42.95 -19.44 35.19
N LEU A 180 41.61 -19.46 35.07
CA LEU A 180 40.58 -19.89 36.06
C LEU A 180 39.52 -18.85 36.52
N GLU A 181 38.27 -19.29 36.32
CA GLU A 181 37.01 -18.91 36.99
C GLU A 181 37.15 -18.72 38.52
N PRO A 182 36.21 -18.02 39.19
CA PRO A 182 35.35 -18.80 40.10
C PRO A 182 33.90 -18.30 40.32
N ALA A 183 33.07 -19.28 40.68
CA ALA A 183 31.73 -19.12 41.25
C ALA A 183 31.72 -19.08 42.80
N LYS A 184 30.81 -18.24 43.35
CA LYS A 184 29.97 -18.40 44.57
C LYS A 184 30.59 -18.75 45.96
N LYS A 185 30.30 -17.89 46.96
CA LYS A 185 29.69 -18.18 48.31
C LYS A 185 29.48 -16.85 49.08
N LYS A 186 28.31 -16.39 49.55
CA LYS A 186 27.24 -16.87 50.47
C LYS A 186 27.49 -16.58 51.96
N MET A 187 26.63 -15.77 52.59
CA MET A 187 26.16 -15.84 54.00
C MET A 187 25.05 -14.76 54.21
N LYS A 188 24.02 -14.83 55.06
CA LYS A 188 23.13 -15.86 55.68
C LYS A 188 22.13 -15.06 56.56
N GLY A 189 20.88 -15.54 56.74
CA GLY A 189 19.90 -15.11 57.77
C GLY A 189 18.53 -14.80 57.14
N ASP A 190 17.52 -15.67 57.02
CA ASP A 190 16.79 -16.59 57.92
C ASP A 190 15.63 -15.91 58.71
N GLY A 191 14.39 -16.43 58.56
CA GLY A 191 13.22 -16.11 59.40
C GLY A 191 11.85 -15.91 58.71
N GLU A 192 11.03 -16.97 58.63
CA GLU A 192 9.58 -16.98 58.32
C GLU A 192 8.70 -16.60 59.54
N LEU A 193 7.47 -16.08 59.32
CA LEU A 193 6.18 -16.73 59.71
C LEU A 193 4.93 -15.82 59.56
N ASP A 194 3.84 -16.49 59.17
CA ASP A 194 2.42 -16.13 59.05
C ASP A 194 1.75 -15.44 60.26
N THR A 195 0.71 -14.61 60.03
CA THR A 195 -0.71 -14.89 60.40
C THR A 195 -1.68 -13.70 60.21
N ASN A 196 -2.84 -14.01 59.60
CA ASN A 196 -4.21 -13.48 59.78
C ASN A 196 -4.50 -12.28 60.72
N LEU A 197 -5.32 -11.33 60.23
CA LEU A 197 -6.61 -10.96 60.87
C LEU A 197 -7.53 -10.17 59.93
N GLN A 198 -8.82 -10.51 59.98
CA GLN A 198 -9.94 -9.95 59.20
C GLN A 198 -10.84 -9.07 60.11
N LEU A 199 -11.99 -8.61 59.58
CA LEU A 199 -13.24 -8.11 60.24
C LEU A 199 -13.33 -6.58 60.46
N LEU A 200 -14.42 -5.82 60.15
CA LEU A 200 -15.91 -5.98 60.13
C LEU A 200 -16.55 -5.03 59.05
N VAL A 201 -17.82 -5.07 58.61
CA VAL A 201 -19.13 -5.11 59.33
C VAL A 201 -20.32 -5.52 58.39
N SER A 202 -21.14 -6.45 58.90
CA SER A 202 -22.60 -6.77 58.79
C SER A 202 -23.39 -6.73 57.45
N ASP A 203 -24.07 -7.78 56.96
CA ASP A 203 -25.20 -8.65 57.43
C ASP A 203 -26.59 -7.99 57.22
N GLN A 204 -27.47 -8.49 56.33
CA GLN A 204 -28.57 -9.41 56.67
C GLN A 204 -29.14 -10.23 55.47
N ARG A 205 -29.04 -11.55 55.62
CA ARG A 205 -29.97 -12.69 55.39
C ARG A 205 -31.33 -12.55 54.66
N GLY A 206 -31.61 -13.53 53.76
CA GLY A 206 -32.95 -14.00 53.37
C GLY A 206 -32.92 -15.16 52.35
N ASN A 207 -33.33 -16.36 52.77
CA ASN A 207 -33.11 -17.69 52.19
C ASN A 207 -34.24 -18.18 51.25
N ALA A 208 -33.91 -18.88 50.14
CA ALA A 208 -34.65 -20.07 49.65
C ALA A 208 -33.90 -20.78 48.50
N GLN A 209 -33.65 -22.08 48.70
CA GLN A 209 -33.00 -23.03 47.80
C GLN A 209 -33.85 -23.34 46.55
N THR A 210 -33.21 -23.70 45.42
CA THR A 210 -33.37 -25.02 44.76
C THR A 210 -32.43 -25.18 43.54
N SER A 211 -31.66 -26.29 43.56
CA SER A 211 -31.10 -27.12 42.46
C SER A 211 -30.42 -26.44 41.25
N SER A 212 -29.10 -26.64 41.08
CA SER A 212 -28.48 -27.61 40.13
C SER A 212 -28.49 -27.05 38.69
N GLU A 213 -27.39 -26.82 37.97
CA GLU A 213 -26.29 -27.74 37.64
C GLU A 213 -25.02 -26.97 37.24
N ASP A 214 -23.88 -27.63 37.43
CA ASP A 214 -22.55 -27.26 36.92
C ASP A 214 -22.55 -26.98 35.41
N VAL A 215 -22.00 -25.82 35.01
CA VAL A 215 -21.36 -25.70 33.69
C VAL A 215 -19.92 -25.27 33.90
N LYS A 216 -19.04 -26.26 33.68
CA LYS A 216 -17.60 -26.10 33.56
C LYS A 216 -17.30 -25.04 32.51
N ASP A 217 -16.63 -23.98 32.94
CA ASP A 217 -15.98 -22.99 32.11
C ASP A 217 -14.90 -23.69 31.27
N ALA A 218 -15.26 -24.02 30.03
CA ALA A 218 -14.33 -24.45 29.02
C ALA A 218 -13.77 -23.18 28.38
N SER A 219 -12.47 -22.94 28.58
CA SER A 219 -11.65 -22.02 27.81
C SER A 219 -11.81 -22.28 26.31
N VAL A 220 -12.82 -21.65 25.72
CA VAL A 220 -13.00 -21.58 24.27
C VAL A 220 -12.06 -20.49 23.79
N LYS A 221 -11.09 -20.87 22.96
CA LYS A 221 -10.29 -19.89 22.22
C LYS A 221 -11.26 -19.02 21.42
N PRO A 222 -11.15 -17.68 21.50
CA PRO A 222 -12.05 -16.79 20.77
C PRO A 222 -12.05 -17.18 19.29
N ASP A 223 -13.24 -17.20 18.72
CA ASP A 223 -13.39 -17.47 17.31
C ASP A 223 -12.63 -16.38 16.55
N LYS A 224 -11.74 -16.78 15.63
CA LYS A 224 -10.95 -15.82 14.84
C LYS A 224 -11.84 -14.88 14.05
N MET A 225 -13.05 -15.31 13.69
CA MET A 225 -14.04 -14.45 13.05
C MET A 225 -14.56 -13.39 14.02
N GLU A 226 -14.93 -13.79 15.25
CA GLU A 226 -15.40 -12.90 16.30
C GLU A 226 -14.38 -11.79 16.61
N GLU A 227 -13.11 -12.14 16.78
CA GLU A 227 -12.04 -11.16 17.02
C GLU A 227 -12.01 -10.06 15.94
N THR A 228 -12.18 -10.44 14.66
CA THR A 228 -12.17 -9.50 13.54
C THR A 228 -13.45 -8.67 13.41
N LEU A 229 -14.56 -9.14 14.00
CA LEU A 229 -15.86 -8.47 14.00
C LEU A 229 -16.12 -7.71 15.31
N THR A 230 -15.15 -7.64 16.22
CA THR A 230 -15.29 -6.88 17.47
C THR A 230 -14.93 -5.41 17.30
N CYS A 231 -15.74 -4.55 17.91
CA CYS A 231 -15.47 -3.13 18.01
C CYS A 231 -14.43 -2.87 19.10
N ILE A 232 -13.29 -2.23 18.80
CA ILE A 232 -12.25 -1.94 19.81
C ILE A 232 -12.69 -0.98 20.93
N ILE A 233 -13.80 -0.24 20.76
CA ILE A 233 -14.29 0.69 21.79
C ILE A 233 -15.14 -0.04 22.83
N CYS A 234 -16.11 -0.85 22.40
CA CYS A 234 -17.00 -1.57 23.32
C CYS A 234 -16.60 -3.04 23.55
N GLN A 235 -15.58 -3.53 22.82
CA GLN A 235 -15.04 -4.89 22.89
C GLN A 235 -16.08 -5.99 22.63
N ASP A 236 -17.07 -5.67 21.81
CA ASP A 236 -18.22 -6.52 21.50
C ASP A 236 -18.50 -6.45 19.99
N LEU A 237 -19.25 -7.39 19.42
CA LEU A 237 -19.49 -7.53 17.97
C LEU A 237 -19.94 -6.22 17.33
N LEU A 238 -19.59 -5.89 16.10
CA LEU A 238 -19.94 -4.60 15.52
C LEU A 238 -21.47 -4.42 15.33
N HIS A 239 -22.06 -3.29 15.76
CA HIS A 239 -23.47 -2.93 15.52
C HIS A 239 -23.59 -1.61 14.79
N ASP A 240 -24.43 -1.58 13.75
CA ASP A 240 -24.56 -0.49 12.76
C ASP A 240 -23.21 0.18 12.47
N CYS A 241 -22.25 -0.61 11.99
CA CYS A 241 -20.86 -0.18 12.00
C CYS A 241 -20.52 0.83 10.91
N VAL A 242 -19.61 1.74 11.27
CA VAL A 242 -19.11 2.81 10.41
C VAL A 242 -17.60 2.71 10.26
N SER A 243 -17.11 2.98 9.06
CA SER A 243 -15.69 3.02 8.73
C SER A 243 -15.23 4.46 8.49
N LEU A 244 -14.08 4.79 9.06
CA LEU A 244 -13.51 6.14 9.01
C LEU A 244 -12.53 6.26 7.85
N GLN A 245 -12.65 7.30 7.02
CA GLN A 245 -11.71 7.57 5.93
C GLN A 245 -10.71 8.66 6.32
N PRO A 246 -9.43 8.56 5.91
CA PRO A 246 -8.87 7.60 4.94
C PRO A 246 -8.36 6.27 5.55
N CYS A 247 -8.39 6.12 6.87
CA CYS A 247 -7.69 5.01 7.55
C CYS A 247 -8.44 3.66 7.56
N MET A 248 -9.72 3.64 7.17
CA MET A 248 -10.63 2.50 7.08
C MET A 248 -10.82 1.69 8.37
N HIS A 249 -10.58 2.28 9.55
CA HIS A 249 -10.91 1.62 10.83
C HIS A 249 -12.41 1.66 11.09
N THR A 250 -12.96 0.55 11.59
CA THR A 250 -14.40 0.35 11.79
C THR A 250 -14.77 0.28 13.27
N PHE A 251 -15.91 0.90 13.62
CA PHE A 251 -16.47 0.94 14.97
C PHE A 251 -18.00 0.87 14.89
N CYS A 252 -18.68 0.54 15.99
CA CYS A 252 -20.13 0.75 16.08
C CYS A 252 -20.45 2.25 15.92
N ALA A 253 -21.51 2.60 15.21
CA ALA A 253 -21.89 4.00 15.02
C ALA A 253 -22.06 4.77 16.33
N ALA A 254 -22.71 4.16 17.33
CA ALA A 254 -22.87 4.74 18.67
C ALA A 254 -21.53 4.96 19.40
N CYS A 255 -20.60 4.01 19.29
CA CYS A 255 -19.28 4.11 19.92
C CYS A 255 -18.45 5.24 19.33
N TYR A 256 -18.47 5.38 18.00
CA TYR A 256 -17.79 6.48 17.34
C TYR A 256 -18.49 7.83 17.58
N SER A 257 -19.84 7.85 17.67
CA SER A 257 -20.63 9.03 18.04
C SER A 257 -20.17 9.63 19.37
N GLY A 258 -19.92 8.81 20.39
CA GLY A 258 -19.40 9.31 21.67
C GLY A 258 -17.91 9.71 21.63
N TRP A 259 -17.16 9.26 20.63
CA TRP A 259 -15.76 9.65 20.44
C TRP A 259 -15.62 10.98 19.70
N MET A 260 -16.44 11.21 18.68
CA MET A 260 -16.39 12.42 17.85
C MET A 260 -16.65 13.71 18.64
N GLU A 261 -17.35 13.64 19.77
CA GLU A 261 -17.51 14.77 20.70
C GLU A 261 -16.19 15.22 21.35
N ARG A 262 -15.21 14.32 21.44
CA ARG A 262 -13.93 14.56 22.13
C ARG A 262 -12.76 14.73 21.15
N SER A 263 -12.82 14.13 19.96
CA SER A 263 -11.75 14.21 18.97
C SER A 263 -12.24 13.93 17.56
N SER A 264 -11.71 14.68 16.59
CA SER A 264 -11.86 14.42 15.15
C SER A 264 -10.86 13.40 14.59
N LEU A 265 -10.05 12.77 15.45
CA LEU A 265 -9.07 11.76 15.08
C LEU A 265 -9.61 10.35 15.29
N CYS A 266 -9.19 9.40 14.45
CA CYS A 266 -9.55 7.99 14.60
C CYS A 266 -9.09 7.41 15.96
N PRO A 267 -9.94 6.70 16.71
CA PRO A 267 -9.58 6.08 18.00
C PRO A 267 -8.37 5.12 17.92
N THR A 268 -8.25 4.38 16.82
CA THR A 268 -7.21 3.35 16.67
C THR A 268 -5.88 3.93 16.20
N CYS A 269 -5.88 4.67 15.09
CA CYS A 269 -4.65 5.12 14.42
C CYS A 269 -4.36 6.62 14.57
N ARG A 270 -5.29 7.39 15.14
CA ARG A 270 -5.18 8.85 15.31
C ARG A 270 -5.04 9.64 14.01
N CYS A 271 -5.33 9.02 12.86
CA CYS A 271 -5.46 9.74 11.60
C CYS A 271 -6.65 10.72 11.65
N PRO A 272 -6.53 11.94 11.09
CA PRO A 272 -7.67 12.84 10.91
C PRO A 272 -8.77 12.16 10.11
N VAL A 273 -10.01 12.25 10.60
CA VAL A 273 -11.16 11.65 9.94
C VAL A 273 -11.77 12.68 8.99
N GLU A 274 -11.73 12.39 7.69
CA GLU A 274 -12.29 13.25 6.65
C GLU A 274 -13.74 12.90 6.35
N ARG A 275 -14.06 11.60 6.35
CA ARG A 275 -15.39 11.07 6.01
C ARG A 275 -15.71 9.84 6.87
N ILE A 276 -17.01 9.64 7.10
CA ILE A 276 -17.57 8.49 7.80
C ILE A 276 -18.48 7.78 6.80
N CYS A 277 -18.33 6.46 6.64
CA CYS A 277 -19.18 5.68 5.75
C CYS A 277 -19.76 4.48 6.49
N LYS A 278 -21.03 4.15 6.26
CA LYS A 278 -21.61 2.89 6.74
C LYS A 278 -20.92 1.72 6.04
N ASN A 279 -20.60 0.68 6.81
CA ASN A 279 -19.96 -0.52 6.26
C ASN A 279 -20.98 -1.67 6.21
N HIS A 280 -21.77 -1.66 5.14
CA HIS A 280 -22.81 -2.68 4.91
C HIS A 280 -22.24 -4.10 4.84
N ILE A 281 -21.02 -4.26 4.34
CA ILE A 281 -20.37 -5.58 4.26
C ILE A 281 -20.12 -6.14 5.66
N LEU A 282 -19.55 -5.34 6.56
CA LEU A 282 -19.30 -5.78 7.95
C LEU A 282 -20.60 -5.98 8.72
N ASN A 283 -21.62 -5.15 8.51
CA ASN A 283 -22.93 -5.39 9.11
C ASN A 283 -23.51 -6.75 8.67
N ASN A 284 -23.49 -7.06 7.38
CA ASN A 284 -23.99 -8.34 6.87
C ASN A 284 -23.17 -9.54 7.39
N LEU A 285 -21.86 -9.37 7.59
CA LEU A 285 -21.01 -10.41 8.17
C LEU A 285 -21.33 -10.65 9.65
N VAL A 286 -21.58 -9.59 10.43
CA VAL A 286 -22.03 -9.73 11.81
C VAL A 286 -23.39 -10.40 11.86
N GLU A 287 -24.34 -10.02 11.01
CA GLU A 287 -25.66 -10.67 10.94
C GLU A 287 -25.53 -12.16 10.60
N ALA A 288 -24.73 -12.51 9.59
CA ALA A 288 -24.47 -13.90 9.23
C ALA A 288 -23.78 -14.69 10.37
N TYR A 289 -22.90 -14.04 11.13
CA TYR A 289 -22.26 -14.62 12.30
C TYR A 289 -23.25 -14.90 13.43
N LEU A 290 -24.14 -13.93 13.71
CA LEU A 290 -25.18 -14.04 14.73
C LEU A 290 -26.24 -15.11 14.41
N ILE A 291 -26.51 -15.38 13.12
CA ILE A 291 -27.36 -16.50 12.70
C ILE A 291 -26.73 -17.84 13.10
N GLN A 292 -25.41 -17.97 13.01
CA GLN A 292 -24.68 -19.19 13.38
C GLN A 292 -24.41 -19.29 14.89
N HIS A 293 -24.34 -18.15 15.58
CA HIS A 293 -24.09 -18.04 17.02
C HIS A 293 -25.11 -17.11 17.72
N PRO A 294 -26.37 -17.55 17.89
CA PRO A 294 -27.41 -16.71 18.51
C PRO A 294 -27.11 -16.36 19.98
N ASP A 295 -26.31 -17.18 20.66
CA ASP A 295 -25.86 -16.99 22.05
C ASP A 295 -24.97 -15.75 22.23
N LYS A 296 -24.38 -15.24 21.14
CA LYS A 296 -23.54 -14.05 21.13
C LYS A 296 -24.27 -12.78 20.70
N SER A 297 -25.59 -12.85 20.51
CA SER A 297 -26.39 -11.68 20.20
C SER A 297 -26.50 -10.74 21.40
N ARG A 298 -26.54 -9.44 21.11
CA ARG A 298 -26.82 -8.42 22.12
C ARG A 298 -28.25 -8.53 22.62
N SER A 299 -28.46 -8.12 23.86
CA SER A 299 -29.82 -7.94 24.37
C SER A 299 -30.55 -6.87 23.55
N GLU A 300 -31.87 -7.02 23.39
CA GLU A 300 -32.70 -6.03 22.68
C GLU A 300 -32.69 -4.65 23.37
N GLU A 301 -32.42 -4.61 24.67
CA GLU A 301 -32.23 -3.36 25.42
C GLU A 301 -30.93 -2.66 25.02
N ASP A 302 -29.82 -3.39 24.90
CA ASP A 302 -28.53 -2.84 24.48
C ASP A 302 -28.55 -2.32 23.05
N VAL A 303 -29.22 -3.03 22.14
CA VAL A 303 -29.41 -2.59 20.75
C VAL A 303 -30.14 -1.25 20.70
N ARG A 304 -31.28 -1.14 21.39
CA ARG A 304 -32.05 0.12 21.48
C ARG A 304 -31.23 1.26 22.12
N SER A 305 -30.45 0.95 23.15
CA SER A 305 -29.56 1.91 23.80
C SER A 305 -28.44 2.39 22.85
N MET A 306 -27.88 1.50 22.05
CA MET A 306 -26.87 1.84 21.03
C MET A 306 -27.46 2.75 19.96
N ASP A 307 -28.64 2.40 19.43
CA ASP A 307 -29.31 3.20 18.40
C ASP A 307 -29.68 4.59 18.91
N ALA A 308 -30.19 4.69 20.15
CA ALA A 308 -30.51 5.97 20.79
C ALA A 308 -29.27 6.87 21.02
N ARG A 309 -28.07 6.28 21.18
CA ARG A 309 -26.81 7.02 21.36
C ARG A 309 -26.11 7.34 20.03
N ASN A 310 -26.60 6.80 18.92
CA ASN A 310 -26.03 7.09 17.61
C ASN A 310 -26.40 8.50 17.15
N LYS A 311 -25.39 9.37 17.01
CA LYS A 311 -25.53 10.77 16.57
C LYS A 311 -25.08 10.99 15.13
N ILE A 312 -24.69 9.93 14.41
CA ILE A 312 -24.25 10.02 13.01
C ILE A 312 -25.49 10.16 12.14
N THR A 313 -25.71 11.36 11.62
CA THR A 313 -26.85 11.66 10.74
C THR A 313 -26.57 11.24 9.29
N HIS A 314 -27.62 11.08 8.49
CA HIS A 314 -27.51 10.80 7.05
C HIS A 314 -26.67 11.87 6.31
N ASP A 315 -26.79 13.14 6.72
CA ASP A 315 -26.00 14.27 6.23
C ASP A 315 -24.49 14.17 6.52
N MET A 316 -24.09 13.39 7.53
CA MET A 316 -22.67 13.13 7.82
C MET A 316 -22.11 11.98 6.99
N LEU A 317 -22.97 11.09 6.50
CA LEU A 317 -22.59 9.96 5.64
C LEU A 317 -22.48 10.37 4.16
N GLN A 318 -23.17 11.45 3.78
CA GLN A 318 -23.11 12.04 2.44
C GLN A 318 -22.60 13.48 2.53
N PRO A 319 -21.41 13.81 1.99
CA PRO A 319 -20.98 15.20 1.93
C PRO A 319 -22.03 16.00 1.16
N LYS A 320 -22.66 17.00 1.81
CA LYS A 320 -23.52 17.97 1.12
C LYS A 320 -22.72 18.57 -0.03
N VAL A 321 -23.06 18.18 -1.26
CA VAL A 321 -22.67 18.93 -2.46
C VAL A 321 -23.32 20.29 -2.25
N ARG A 322 -22.51 21.27 -1.82
CA ARG A 322 -22.96 22.64 -1.65
C ARG A 322 -23.25 23.18 -3.05
N ARG A 323 -24.49 23.01 -3.51
CA ARG A 323 -25.06 23.84 -4.57
C ARG A 323 -25.07 25.25 -3.99
N SER A 324 -24.14 26.08 -4.45
CA SER A 324 -24.16 27.51 -4.21
C SER A 324 -25.42 28.11 -4.87
N PHE A 325 -25.90 29.24 -4.32
CA PHE A 325 -27.04 30.09 -4.72
C PHE A 325 -28.41 29.56 -4.23
N SER A 326 -29.26 30.28 -3.51
CA SER A 326 -29.45 31.72 -3.24
C SER A 326 -30.14 31.87 -1.87
N ASP A 327 -29.81 32.91 -1.12
CA ASP A 327 -30.56 33.34 0.07
C ASP A 327 -31.95 33.83 -0.35
N GLU A 328 -33.01 33.41 0.35
CA GLU A 328 -34.23 34.17 0.68
C GLU A 328 -34.94 33.41 1.82
N GLU A 329 -35.21 34.11 2.93
CA GLU A 329 -35.92 33.61 4.12
C GLU A 329 -37.39 33.29 3.81
N GLY A 330 -37.93 32.23 4.44
CA GLY A 330 -39.35 31.91 4.34
C GLY A 330 -39.77 30.65 5.09
N SER A 331 -39.94 30.79 6.41
CA SER A 331 -40.61 29.88 7.34
C SER A 331 -41.90 29.24 6.83
N SER A 332 -42.07 27.92 6.98
CA SER A 332 -43.08 27.30 7.88
C SER A 332 -43.07 25.77 7.81
N GLU A 333 -43.64 25.20 8.85
CA GLU A 333 -43.66 23.81 9.30
C GLU A 333 -44.44 22.79 8.43
N ASP A 334 -44.19 21.51 8.78
CA ASP A 334 -45.01 20.31 8.58
C ASP A 334 -45.24 19.75 7.16
N LEU A 335 -44.76 18.52 6.94
CA LEU A 335 -45.61 17.31 6.94
C LEU A 335 -44.80 16.12 6.40
N LEU A 336 -44.69 15.06 7.20
CA LEU A 336 -44.22 13.75 6.76
C LEU A 336 -45.27 13.12 5.84
N GLU A 337 -44.91 12.82 4.59
CA GLU A 337 -45.60 11.81 3.80
C GLU A 337 -44.59 10.78 3.29
N LEU A 338 -44.69 9.61 3.91
CA LEU A 338 -44.08 8.36 3.47
C LEU A 338 -44.69 8.00 2.11
N SER A 339 -43.85 7.85 1.09
CA SER A 339 -44.19 7.00 -0.05
C SER A 339 -43.00 6.08 -0.33
N ASP A 340 -43.22 4.82 0.02
CA ASP A 340 -42.47 3.69 -0.49
C ASP A 340 -42.65 3.66 -2.01
N VAL A 341 -41.61 4.06 -2.73
CA VAL A 341 -41.50 3.81 -4.17
C VAL A 341 -40.32 2.88 -4.34
N ASP A 342 -40.62 1.59 -4.39
CA ASP A 342 -39.75 0.57 -4.97
C ASP A 342 -39.35 1.04 -6.37
N SER A 343 -38.07 1.38 -6.54
CA SER A 343 -37.46 1.58 -7.84
C SER A 343 -36.21 0.72 -7.93
N GLU A 344 -36.47 -0.56 -8.16
CA GLU A 344 -35.62 -1.44 -8.93
C GLU A 344 -35.33 -0.82 -10.31
N SER A 345 -34.31 0.04 -10.38
CA SER A 345 -33.63 0.33 -11.65
C SER A 345 -32.17 -0.06 -11.52
N SER A 346 -31.91 -1.30 -11.91
CA SER A 346 -30.60 -1.72 -12.37
C SER A 346 -30.34 -1.03 -13.70
N ASP A 347 -29.88 0.22 -13.66
CA ASP A 347 -29.33 0.89 -14.83
C ASP A 347 -27.93 1.40 -14.49
N ILE A 348 -26.95 0.48 -14.53
CA ILE A 348 -25.53 0.83 -14.61
C ILE A 348 -25.30 1.36 -16.03
N SER A 349 -25.87 2.52 -16.35
CA SER A 349 -25.25 3.39 -17.32
C SER A 349 -24.04 3.99 -16.60
N GLN A 350 -22.82 3.64 -17.05
CA GLN A 350 -21.64 4.35 -16.61
C GLN A 350 -21.94 5.85 -16.78
N PRO A 351 -21.79 6.70 -15.75
CA PRO A 351 -21.99 8.12 -15.94
C PRO A 351 -21.09 8.54 -17.09
N TYR A 352 -21.67 9.03 -18.19
CA TYR A 352 -20.91 9.38 -19.39
C TYR A 352 -19.86 10.43 -19.01
N ILE A 353 -18.61 9.98 -18.81
CA ILE A 353 -17.52 10.84 -18.35
C ILE A 353 -17.09 11.71 -19.53
N VAL A 354 -17.16 13.02 -19.34
CA VAL A 354 -16.78 14.02 -20.34
C VAL A 354 -15.70 14.92 -19.75
N CYS A 355 -14.57 15.03 -20.46
CA CYS A 355 -13.46 15.90 -20.06
C CYS A 355 -13.32 17.12 -20.97
N ARG A 356 -12.36 18.00 -20.64
CA ARG A 356 -12.08 19.25 -21.37
C ARG A 356 -11.68 19.02 -22.83
N GLN A 357 -11.13 17.86 -23.16
CA GLN A 357 -10.71 17.47 -24.51
C GLN A 357 -11.73 16.59 -25.23
N CYS A 358 -12.93 16.38 -24.67
CA CYS A 358 -13.99 15.71 -25.39
C CYS A 358 -14.57 16.62 -26.49
N PRO A 359 -14.88 16.05 -27.67
CA PRO A 359 -15.54 16.79 -28.74
C PRO A 359 -16.97 17.22 -28.36
N GLU A 360 -17.44 18.34 -28.95
CA GLU A 360 -18.69 19.01 -28.56
C GLU A 360 -19.93 18.12 -28.65
N TYR A 361 -20.01 17.22 -29.65
CA TYR A 361 -21.15 16.29 -29.77
C TYR A 361 -21.26 15.34 -28.55
N ARG A 362 -20.14 15.00 -27.91
CA ARG A 362 -20.12 14.17 -26.69
C ARG A 362 -20.53 14.98 -25.45
N ARG A 363 -20.25 16.28 -25.41
CA ARG A 363 -20.76 17.19 -24.36
C ARG A 363 -22.27 17.39 -24.47
N GLN A 364 -22.78 17.53 -25.69
CA GLN A 364 -24.21 17.73 -25.96
C GLN A 364 -25.04 16.47 -25.64
N ALA A 365 -24.51 15.27 -25.90
CA ALA A 365 -25.17 14.00 -25.55
C ALA A 365 -25.39 13.80 -24.04
N VAL A 366 -24.66 14.52 -23.17
CA VAL A 366 -24.83 14.50 -21.71
C VAL A 366 -25.81 15.58 -21.23
N GLN A 367 -26.07 16.61 -22.02
CA GLN A 367 -26.98 17.71 -21.68
C GLN A 367 -28.44 17.45 -22.07
N SER A 368 -28.75 16.37 -22.79
CA SER A 368 -30.11 16.03 -23.26
C SER A 368 -30.96 15.26 -22.22
N LEU A 369 -30.90 15.64 -20.94
CA LEU A 369 -31.87 15.22 -19.91
C LEU A 369 -32.90 16.37 -19.69
N PRO A 370 -34.20 16.09 -19.49
CA PRO A 370 -35.25 17.08 -19.69
C PRO A 370 -35.32 18.12 -18.57
N CYS A 371 -35.38 19.40 -18.94
CA CYS A 371 -35.93 20.44 -18.05
C CYS A 371 -37.42 20.15 -17.81
N PRO A 372 -37.97 20.42 -16.61
CA PRO A 372 -39.41 20.54 -16.44
C PRO A 372 -39.90 21.73 -17.27
N VAL A 373 -40.87 21.47 -18.14
CA VAL A 373 -41.57 22.48 -18.95
C VAL A 373 -42.48 23.29 -18.02
N PRO A 374 -42.42 24.63 -18.01
CA PRO A 374 -43.54 25.43 -17.53
C PRO A 374 -44.51 25.66 -18.68
N GLU A 375 -45.77 25.29 -18.49
CA GLU A 375 -46.87 25.66 -19.37
C GLU A 375 -47.08 27.18 -19.36
N SER A 376 -47.13 27.75 -20.56
CA SER A 376 -47.87 28.92 -21.05
C SER A 376 -48.03 30.17 -20.16
N GLU A 377 -47.62 31.34 -20.68
CA GLU A 377 -48.55 32.39 -21.15
C GLU A 377 -47.80 33.47 -21.95
N LEU A 378 -48.45 33.99 -22.98
CA LEU A 378 -47.97 34.94 -23.99
C LEU A 378 -47.78 36.36 -23.45
N GLY A 379 -46.73 37.06 -23.88
CA GLY A 379 -46.63 38.52 -23.75
C GLY A 379 -45.32 39.10 -24.26
N ALA A 380 -45.34 39.69 -25.47
CA ALA A 380 -44.20 40.34 -26.11
C ALA A 380 -43.83 41.70 -25.47
N THR A 381 -42.53 42.02 -25.32
CA THR A 381 -41.92 43.30 -25.76
C THR A 381 -40.39 43.37 -25.61
N LEU A 382 -39.76 43.84 -26.70
CA LEU A 382 -38.49 44.52 -26.97
C LEU A 382 -37.45 44.82 -25.85
N ALA A 383 -36.20 44.43 -26.18
CA ALA A 383 -34.91 45.16 -26.12
C ALA A 383 -34.55 46.05 -24.90
N LEU A 384 -33.37 45.81 -24.30
CA LEU A 384 -32.23 46.74 -24.34
C LEU A 384 -30.98 46.09 -23.70
N GLY A 385 -29.80 46.44 -24.23
CA GLY A 385 -28.51 45.88 -23.83
C GLY A 385 -27.96 46.36 -22.50
N GLY A 386 -26.95 45.63 -22.02
CA GLY A 386 -26.09 46.01 -20.93
C GLY A 386 -24.83 45.16 -20.98
N GLU A 387 -23.77 45.70 -21.58
CA GLU A 387 -22.43 45.15 -21.47
C GLU A 387 -21.98 45.14 -20.00
N ALA A 388 -21.31 44.07 -19.58
CA ALA A 388 -20.53 44.03 -18.36
C ALA A 388 -19.24 43.23 -18.61
N PRO A 389 -18.13 43.60 -17.95
CA PRO A 389 -16.81 43.63 -18.57
C PRO A 389 -16.13 42.26 -18.58
N SER A 390 -15.51 41.96 -19.73
CA SER A 390 -14.48 40.92 -19.83
C SER A 390 -13.30 41.28 -18.94
N THR A 391 -13.04 40.45 -17.94
CA THR A 391 -11.73 40.40 -17.27
C THR A 391 -11.01 39.16 -17.78
N SER A 392 -10.19 39.38 -18.79
CA SER A 392 -9.22 38.42 -19.31
C SER A 392 -8.14 38.16 -18.26
N ALA A 393 -8.34 37.11 -17.46
CA ALA A 393 -7.26 36.50 -16.70
C ALA A 393 -6.48 35.54 -17.61
N SER A 394 -5.20 35.84 -17.77
CA SER A 394 -4.23 35.11 -18.58
C SER A 394 -4.13 33.65 -18.14
N LEU A 395 -4.39 32.72 -19.07
CA LEU A 395 -4.21 31.28 -18.90
C LEU A 395 -2.71 30.92 -18.89
N PRO A 396 -2.23 30.03 -18.00
CA PRO A 396 -0.96 29.34 -18.22
C PRO A 396 -1.13 27.84 -18.51
N THR A 397 -0.41 27.42 -19.56
CA THR A 397 -0.24 26.10 -20.20
C THR A 397 -1.45 25.60 -21.01
N ALA A 398 -1.38 25.82 -22.32
CA ALA A 398 -2.30 25.25 -23.29
C ALA A 398 -2.37 23.72 -23.11
N ALA A 399 -3.58 23.18 -22.97
CA ALA A 399 -3.79 21.74 -23.07
C ALA A 399 -3.20 21.27 -24.42
N PRO A 400 -2.65 20.05 -24.51
CA PRO A 400 -2.23 19.50 -25.80
C PRO A 400 -3.37 19.61 -26.83
N ASP A 401 -3.05 19.87 -28.10
CA ASP A 401 -3.98 19.75 -29.23
C ASP A 401 -4.33 18.27 -29.42
N TYR A 402 -5.17 17.77 -28.52
CA TYR A 402 -5.65 16.40 -28.47
C TYR A 402 -7.15 16.43 -28.24
N MET A 403 -7.86 15.61 -29.01
CA MET A 403 -9.29 15.38 -28.85
C MET A 403 -9.52 13.91 -28.51
N CYS A 404 -10.38 13.65 -27.52
CA CYS A 404 -10.72 12.29 -27.15
C CYS A 404 -11.39 11.55 -28.31
N PRO A 405 -10.95 10.34 -28.67
CA PRO A 405 -11.65 9.51 -29.63
C PRO A 405 -13.01 9.07 -29.04
N LEU A 406 -13.91 8.60 -29.92
CA LEU A 406 -15.27 8.17 -29.56
C LEU A 406 -15.30 7.14 -28.41
N GLN A 407 -14.30 6.27 -28.32
CA GLN A 407 -14.16 5.25 -27.27
C GLN A 407 -12.99 5.53 -26.32
N GLY A 408 -12.50 6.78 -26.28
CA GLY A 408 -11.39 7.16 -25.40
C GLY A 408 -11.74 6.94 -23.93
N SER A 409 -10.91 6.18 -23.22
CA SER A 409 -10.99 6.02 -21.78
C SER A 409 -10.65 7.32 -21.06
N HIS A 410 -11.24 7.53 -19.89
CA HIS A 410 -10.98 8.68 -19.03
C HIS A 410 -10.54 8.21 -17.66
N ALA A 411 -9.58 8.92 -17.08
CA ALA A 411 -9.15 8.76 -15.70
C ALA A 411 -9.58 9.96 -14.88
N ILE A 412 -9.99 9.73 -13.63
CA ILE A 412 -10.35 10.80 -12.70
C ILE A 412 -9.11 11.23 -11.94
N CYS A 413 -8.75 12.51 -11.99
CA CYS A 413 -7.65 13.03 -11.20
C CYS A 413 -7.93 12.87 -9.70
N THR A 414 -7.06 12.18 -8.96
CA THR A 414 -7.19 11.99 -7.51
C THR A 414 -7.14 13.31 -6.72
N CYS A 415 -6.58 14.38 -7.31
CA CYS A 415 -6.51 15.68 -6.66
C CYS A 415 -7.78 16.52 -6.83
N CYS A 416 -8.26 16.71 -8.08
CA CYS A 416 -9.37 17.64 -8.37
C CYS A 416 -10.68 16.96 -8.75
N PHE A 417 -10.68 15.62 -8.84
CA PHE A 417 -11.82 14.80 -9.26
C PHE A 417 -12.37 15.12 -10.65
N GLN A 418 -11.62 15.89 -11.45
CA GLN A 418 -11.96 16.17 -12.84
C GLN A 418 -11.46 15.04 -13.73
N PRO A 419 -12.24 14.64 -14.74
CA PRO A 419 -11.80 13.65 -15.72
C PRO A 419 -10.73 14.23 -16.66
N MET A 420 -9.79 13.38 -17.04
CA MET A 420 -8.81 13.61 -18.10
C MET A 420 -8.76 12.40 -19.03
N PRO A 421 -8.37 12.55 -20.30
CA PRO A 421 -8.20 11.40 -21.18
C PRO A 421 -7.13 10.48 -20.59
N ASP A 422 -7.40 9.19 -20.57
CA ASP A 422 -6.44 8.18 -20.11
C ASP A 422 -5.53 7.79 -21.27
N ARG A 423 -4.32 8.36 -21.28
CA ARG A 423 -3.29 8.16 -22.32
C ARG A 423 -2.06 7.47 -21.73
N ARG A 424 -2.21 6.74 -20.62
CA ARG A 424 -1.07 6.09 -19.94
C ARG A 424 -0.45 4.97 -20.78
N ALA A 425 -1.28 4.17 -21.44
CA ALA A 425 -0.81 3.13 -22.37
C ALA A 425 -0.10 3.75 -23.59
N GLU A 426 -0.63 4.86 -24.13
CA GLU A 426 0.00 5.58 -25.24
C GLU A 426 1.39 6.12 -24.86
N ARG A 427 1.54 6.60 -23.61
CA ARG A 427 2.83 7.10 -23.11
C ARG A 427 3.94 6.03 -23.12
N GLU A 428 3.60 4.76 -22.96
CA GLU A 428 4.58 3.67 -23.03
C GLU A 428 5.19 3.57 -24.44
N GLN A 429 4.45 4.00 -25.46
CA GLN A 429 4.87 4.02 -26.86
C GLN A 429 5.42 5.40 -27.29
N ASP A 430 4.86 6.49 -26.75
CA ASP A 430 5.25 7.87 -27.06
C ASP A 430 5.61 8.67 -25.79
N PRO A 431 6.91 8.85 -25.49
CA PRO A 431 7.37 9.62 -24.34
C PRO A 431 6.98 11.11 -24.35
N ARG A 432 6.50 11.65 -25.47
CA ARG A 432 6.00 13.04 -25.55
C ARG A 432 4.68 13.21 -24.82
N VAL A 433 3.94 12.12 -24.57
CA VAL A 433 2.74 12.15 -23.74
C VAL A 433 3.14 12.40 -22.29
N ALA A 434 2.61 13.50 -21.74
CA ALA A 434 2.92 13.89 -20.38
C ALA A 434 2.50 12.81 -19.37
N PRO A 435 3.27 12.59 -18.29
CA PRO A 435 2.92 11.63 -17.24
C PRO A 435 1.56 11.97 -16.60
N GLN A 436 0.73 10.95 -16.41
CA GLN A 436 -0.60 11.09 -15.81
C GLN A 436 -0.76 10.33 -14.48
N GLN A 437 0.30 9.71 -13.97
CA GLN A 437 0.26 8.95 -12.71
C GLN A 437 1.54 9.13 -11.89
N CYS A 438 1.42 8.94 -10.58
CA CYS A 438 2.56 8.87 -9.67
C CYS A 438 3.32 7.53 -9.86
N ALA A 439 4.65 7.57 -9.97
CA ALA A 439 5.46 6.37 -10.14
C ALA A 439 5.44 5.42 -8.93
N VAL A 440 5.05 5.91 -7.74
CA VAL A 440 5.05 5.15 -6.48
C VAL A 440 3.67 4.57 -6.17
N CYS A 441 2.63 5.41 -6.09
CA CYS A 441 1.29 4.97 -5.70
C CYS A 441 0.38 4.61 -6.88
N LEU A 442 0.83 4.86 -8.12
CA LEU A 442 0.10 4.60 -9.38
C LEU A 442 -1.25 5.33 -9.48
N GLN A 443 -1.53 6.29 -8.60
CA GLN A 443 -2.76 7.08 -8.66
C GLN A 443 -2.69 8.13 -9.78
N PRO A 444 -3.81 8.39 -10.47
CA PRO A 444 -3.89 9.33 -11.59
C PRO A 444 -3.94 10.80 -11.16
N PHE A 445 -3.16 11.66 -11.82
CA PHE A 445 -3.13 13.09 -11.56
C PHE A 445 -2.96 13.89 -12.86
N CYS A 446 -3.69 15.00 -12.99
CA CYS A 446 -3.77 15.76 -14.23
C CYS A 446 -2.76 16.91 -14.38
N HIS A 447 -1.96 17.20 -13.36
CA HIS A 447 -1.20 18.46 -13.34
C HIS A 447 -0.12 18.53 -14.43
N LEU A 448 0.69 17.49 -14.61
CA LEU A 448 1.68 17.47 -15.70
C LEU A 448 1.05 17.37 -17.09
N TYR A 449 -0.19 16.87 -17.19
CA TYR A 449 -0.87 16.73 -18.47
C TYR A 449 -1.40 18.06 -19.01
N TRP A 450 -2.09 18.84 -18.17
CA TRP A 450 -2.70 20.11 -18.60
C TRP A 450 -2.94 21.14 -17.48
N GLY A 451 -2.27 20.98 -16.34
CA GLY A 451 -2.47 21.85 -15.18
C GLY A 451 -3.72 21.49 -14.35
N CYS A 452 -3.50 21.24 -13.06
CA CYS A 452 -4.57 21.01 -12.09
C CYS A 452 -5.01 22.34 -11.48
N THR A 453 -6.32 22.63 -11.49
CA THR A 453 -6.90 23.93 -11.08
C THR A 453 -7.67 23.87 -9.76
N ARG A 454 -7.46 22.86 -8.92
CA ARG A 454 -8.13 22.81 -7.60
C ARG A 454 -7.52 23.85 -6.67
N THR A 455 -8.37 24.63 -5.98
CA THR A 455 -7.93 25.52 -4.90
C THR A 455 -7.13 24.76 -3.84
N GLY A 456 -5.92 25.22 -3.54
CA GLY A 456 -4.99 24.55 -2.62
C GLY A 456 -4.20 23.39 -3.22
N CYS A 457 -4.20 23.21 -4.55
CA CYS A 457 -3.28 22.31 -5.25
C CYS A 457 -2.02 23.08 -5.65
N PHE A 458 -0.85 22.66 -5.16
CA PHE A 458 0.46 23.25 -5.50
C PHE A 458 1.09 22.67 -6.77
N GLY A 459 0.40 21.74 -7.43
CA GLY A 459 0.96 20.88 -8.47
C GLY A 459 0.93 19.43 -8.02
N CYS A 460 -0.21 18.77 -8.23
CA CYS A 460 -0.45 17.45 -7.64
C CYS A 460 0.39 16.31 -8.25
N LEU A 461 1.16 16.60 -9.31
CA LEU A 461 2.12 15.70 -9.93
C LEU A 461 3.26 16.53 -10.50
N ALA A 462 4.50 16.13 -10.24
CA ALA A 462 5.72 16.74 -10.77
C ALA A 462 6.92 15.79 -10.63
N PRO A 463 8.02 15.98 -11.37
CA PRO A 463 9.33 15.42 -11.01
C PRO A 463 9.70 15.79 -9.57
N PHE A 464 10.34 14.88 -8.83
CA PHE A 464 10.60 15.08 -7.40
C PHE A 464 11.43 16.35 -7.12
N CYS A 465 12.41 16.67 -7.97
CA CYS A 465 13.22 17.88 -7.87
C CYS A 465 12.43 19.19 -8.06
N GLU A 466 11.29 19.14 -8.75
CA GLU A 466 10.45 20.30 -9.07
C GLU A 466 9.16 20.34 -8.23
N LEU A 467 8.87 19.27 -7.48
CA LEU A 467 7.64 19.11 -6.74
C LEU A 467 7.46 20.22 -5.69
N ASN A 468 6.32 20.90 -5.74
CA ASN A 468 6.00 21.93 -4.78
C ASN A 468 5.31 21.34 -3.55
N LEU A 469 5.99 21.41 -2.40
CA LEU A 469 5.49 20.90 -1.12
C LEU A 469 4.76 21.97 -0.29
N GLY A 470 4.68 23.20 -0.77
CA GLY A 470 4.08 24.35 -0.11
C GLY A 470 5.01 25.02 0.90
N ASP A 471 4.68 26.26 1.27
CA ASP A 471 5.55 27.12 2.11
C ASP A 471 5.74 26.59 3.54
N LYS A 472 4.77 25.80 4.02
CA LYS A 472 4.77 25.20 5.36
C LYS A 472 5.33 23.77 5.38
N CYS A 473 6.01 23.31 4.34
CA CYS A 473 6.52 21.94 4.27
C CYS A 473 7.57 21.61 5.34
N LEU A 474 8.23 22.62 5.92
CA LEU A 474 9.18 22.46 7.03
C LEU A 474 8.50 22.34 8.41
N ASP A 475 7.20 22.62 8.53
CA ASP A 475 6.48 22.52 9.79
C ASP A 475 6.32 21.04 10.20
N GLY A 476 6.97 20.66 11.31
CA GLY A 476 6.96 19.27 11.79
C GLY A 476 7.58 18.27 10.79
N VAL A 477 8.46 18.73 9.89
CA VAL A 477 9.07 17.88 8.85
C VAL A 477 9.89 16.75 9.44
N LEU A 478 10.55 16.99 10.58
CA LEU A 478 11.32 15.97 11.30
C LEU A 478 10.40 15.19 12.24
N ASN A 479 9.79 14.11 11.74
CA ASN A 479 8.95 13.17 12.52
C ASN A 479 7.84 13.84 13.37
N ASN A 480 7.25 14.94 12.89
CA ASN A 480 6.27 15.77 13.60
C ASN A 480 6.80 16.37 14.93
N ASN A 481 8.11 16.52 15.05
CA ASN A 481 8.78 17.21 16.15
C ASN A 481 8.99 18.68 15.76
N ASN A 482 8.18 19.58 16.31
CA ASN A 482 8.27 21.01 16.01
C ASN A 482 9.60 21.61 16.50
N TYR A 483 10.12 21.19 17.66
CA TYR A 483 11.36 21.73 18.22
C TYR A 483 12.56 21.44 17.31
N GLU A 484 12.73 20.18 16.88
CA GLU A 484 13.80 19.82 15.93
C GLU A 484 13.59 20.48 14.56
N SER A 485 12.34 20.57 14.10
CA SER A 485 12.02 21.23 12.83
C SER A 485 12.36 22.72 12.87
N ASP A 486 12.12 23.40 13.99
CA ASP A 486 12.44 24.81 14.15
C ASP A 486 13.96 25.05 14.24
N ILE A 487 14.73 24.14 14.84
CA ILE A 487 16.20 24.16 14.76
C ILE A 487 16.66 24.11 13.31
N LEU A 488 16.09 23.20 12.50
CA LEU A 488 16.44 23.09 11.08
C LEU A 488 16.02 24.35 10.30
N LYS A 489 14.82 24.88 10.53
CA LYS A 489 14.37 26.14 9.89
C LYS A 489 15.32 27.29 10.20
N ASN A 490 15.73 27.45 11.46
CA ASN A 490 16.68 28.47 11.87
C ASN A 490 18.03 28.28 11.17
N TYR A 491 18.54 27.05 11.13
CA TYR A 491 19.79 26.74 10.42
C TYR A 491 19.72 27.12 8.93
N LEU A 492 18.64 26.77 8.24
CA LEU A 492 18.44 27.12 6.83
C LEU A 492 18.33 28.64 6.65
N ALA A 493 17.57 29.32 7.51
CA ALA A 493 17.38 30.76 7.46
C ALA A 493 18.70 31.53 7.70
N THR A 494 19.53 31.12 8.66
CA THR A 494 20.84 31.73 8.93
C THR A 494 21.78 31.63 7.72
N ARG A 495 21.62 30.61 6.88
CA ARG A 495 22.41 30.41 5.66
C ARG A 495 21.75 30.95 4.39
N GLY A 496 20.57 31.58 4.50
CA GLY A 496 19.81 32.04 3.33
C GLY A 496 19.37 30.91 2.41
N LEU A 497 19.22 29.68 2.92
CA LEU A 497 18.81 28.51 2.15
C LEU A 497 17.30 28.30 2.27
N THR A 498 16.68 27.94 1.14
CA THR A 498 15.27 27.52 1.13
C THR A 498 15.14 26.01 1.29
N TRP A 499 13.93 25.53 1.58
CA TRP A 499 13.64 24.10 1.58
C TRP A 499 13.92 23.43 0.21
N LYS A 500 13.81 24.19 -0.90
CA LYS A 500 14.17 23.72 -2.24
C LYS A 500 15.68 23.52 -2.37
N ASN A 501 16.50 24.44 -1.86
CA ASN A 501 17.95 24.25 -1.86
C ASN A 501 18.34 23.00 -1.08
N MET A 502 17.76 22.81 0.11
CA MET A 502 17.96 21.60 0.92
C MET A 502 17.54 20.34 0.16
N LEU A 503 16.39 20.35 -0.52
CA LEU A 503 15.95 19.22 -1.35
C LEU A 503 16.96 18.93 -2.47
N THR A 504 17.42 19.95 -3.19
CA THR A 504 18.42 19.79 -4.26
C THR A 504 19.71 19.15 -3.74
N GLU A 505 20.28 19.67 -2.64
CA GLU A 505 21.49 19.10 -2.03
C GLU A 505 21.26 17.66 -1.54
N SER A 506 20.09 17.38 -0.98
CA SER A 506 19.74 16.03 -0.52
C SER A 506 19.57 15.06 -1.68
N LEU A 507 19.04 15.50 -2.82
CA LEU A 507 18.93 14.70 -4.04
C LEU A 507 20.31 14.44 -4.68
N LEU A 508 21.23 15.40 -4.62
CA LEU A 508 22.62 15.19 -5.03
C LEU A 508 23.34 14.18 -4.12
N ALA A 509 23.11 14.25 -2.81
CA ALA A 509 23.63 13.28 -1.86
C ALA A 509 23.03 11.87 -2.09
N LEU A 510 21.74 11.79 -2.42
CA LEU A 510 21.07 10.54 -2.82
C LEU A 510 21.69 9.96 -4.10
N GLN A 511 21.95 10.78 -5.12
CA GLN A 511 22.59 10.34 -6.36
C GLN A 511 24.01 9.82 -6.14
N ARG A 512 24.75 10.37 -5.17
CA ARG A 512 26.07 9.90 -4.76
C ARG A 512 26.04 8.67 -3.85
N GLY A 513 24.86 8.18 -3.46
CA GLY A 513 24.70 7.06 -2.53
C GLY A 513 25.02 7.40 -1.07
N VAL A 514 25.14 8.69 -0.72
CA VAL A 514 25.37 9.15 0.65
C VAL A 514 24.07 9.14 1.45
N PHE A 515 22.96 9.53 0.81
CA PHE A 515 21.62 9.42 1.39
C PHE A 515 20.89 8.22 0.81
N ILE A 516 20.01 7.61 1.60
CA ILE A 516 19.23 6.44 1.23
C ILE A 516 17.75 6.70 1.50
N LEU A 517 16.89 6.34 0.54
CA LEU A 517 15.45 6.34 0.71
C LEU A 517 14.94 4.92 0.95
N SER A 518 13.82 4.79 1.68
CA SER A 518 13.15 3.50 1.88
C SER A 518 12.69 2.85 0.56
N ASP A 519 12.37 3.67 -0.46
CA ASP A 519 12.12 3.21 -1.83
C ASP A 519 13.28 3.63 -2.74
N TYR A 520 14.17 2.67 -3.02
CA TYR A 520 15.40 2.87 -3.81
C TYR A 520 15.16 3.29 -5.26
N ARG A 521 13.92 3.17 -5.76
CA ARG A 521 13.56 3.55 -7.14
C ARG A 521 13.34 5.05 -7.30
N ILE A 522 13.27 5.79 -6.19
CA ILE A 522 13.02 7.23 -6.20
C ILE A 522 14.32 7.98 -6.43
N THR A 523 14.32 8.83 -7.45
CA THR A 523 15.40 9.76 -7.81
C THR A 523 14.83 11.17 -7.94
N GLY A 524 15.68 12.17 -8.17
CA GLY A 524 15.22 13.54 -8.40
C GLY A 524 14.28 13.68 -9.61
N ASN A 525 14.43 12.84 -10.63
CA ASN A 525 13.61 12.88 -11.85
C ASN A 525 12.34 12.02 -11.76
N THR A 526 12.17 11.26 -10.68
CA THR A 526 11.00 10.39 -10.52
C THR A 526 9.75 11.25 -10.37
N VAL A 527 8.73 10.95 -11.18
CA VAL A 527 7.45 11.68 -11.16
C VAL A 527 6.63 11.22 -9.95
N LEU A 528 6.37 12.15 -9.03
CA LEU A 528 5.69 11.88 -7.76
C LEU A 528 4.47 12.78 -7.57
N CYS A 529 3.48 12.26 -6.83
CA CYS A 529 2.43 13.09 -6.27
C CYS A 529 2.87 13.74 -4.96
N TYR A 530 2.11 14.74 -4.51
CA TYR A 530 2.38 15.46 -3.25
C TYR A 530 2.64 14.52 -2.06
N CYS A 531 1.78 13.53 -1.81
CA CYS A 531 1.90 12.66 -0.64
C CYS A 531 3.16 11.77 -0.69
N CYS A 532 3.49 11.22 -1.86
CA CYS A 532 4.67 10.38 -2.02
C CYS A 532 5.95 11.22 -1.93
N GLY A 533 5.97 12.39 -2.58
CA GLY A 533 7.10 13.30 -2.50
C GLY A 533 7.32 13.89 -1.11
N LEU A 534 6.25 14.22 -0.37
CA LEU A 534 6.36 14.69 1.01
C LEU A 534 6.96 13.63 1.93
N ARG A 535 6.60 12.35 1.76
CA ARG A 535 7.18 11.25 2.52
C ARG A 535 8.68 11.11 2.25
N SER A 536 9.08 11.04 0.98
CA SER A 536 10.49 10.97 0.59
C SER A 536 11.27 12.21 1.02
N PHE A 537 10.66 13.39 0.94
CA PHE A 537 11.26 14.64 1.41
C PHE A 537 11.54 14.61 2.92
N ARG A 538 10.63 14.08 3.74
CA ARG A 538 10.86 13.92 5.20
C ARG A 538 12.04 13.00 5.49
N GLU A 539 12.18 11.89 4.76
CA GLU A 539 13.31 10.96 4.90
C GLU A 539 14.66 11.60 4.52
N LEU A 540 14.69 12.35 3.41
CA LEU A 540 15.88 13.10 3.00
C LEU A 540 16.22 14.22 3.99
N THR A 541 15.19 14.94 4.46
CA THR A 541 15.36 16.05 5.41
C THR A 541 15.92 15.56 6.75
N TYR A 542 15.52 14.37 7.20
CA TYR A 542 16.08 13.77 8.41
C TYR A 542 17.58 13.51 8.25
N GLN A 543 18.00 12.92 7.14
CA GLN A 543 19.41 12.67 6.84
C GLN A 543 20.21 13.95 6.65
N TYR A 544 19.61 14.96 6.00
CA TYR A 544 20.21 16.29 5.90
C TYR A 544 20.49 16.87 7.29
N ARG A 545 19.50 16.86 8.19
CA ARG A 545 19.64 17.33 9.57
C ARG A 545 20.69 16.53 10.35
N GLN A 546 20.79 15.23 10.13
CA GLN A 546 21.77 14.35 10.78
C GLN A 546 23.21 14.67 10.35
N ASN A 547 23.41 15.11 9.10
CA ASN A 547 24.72 15.44 8.55
C ASN A 547 25.17 16.89 8.80
N ILE A 548 24.38 17.70 9.50
CA ILE A 548 24.82 19.05 9.91
C ILE A 548 25.90 18.92 10.98
N PRO A 549 27.10 19.49 10.79
CA PRO A 549 28.17 19.44 11.79
C PRO A 549 27.74 20.08 13.11
N ALA A 550 28.10 19.44 14.24
CA ALA A 550 27.75 19.92 15.57
C ALA A 550 28.31 21.32 15.88
N SER A 551 29.42 21.72 15.24
CA SER A 551 30.00 23.06 15.34
C SER A 551 29.13 24.16 14.74
N GLU A 552 28.19 23.81 13.86
CA GLU A 552 27.28 24.73 13.20
C GLU A 552 25.93 24.84 13.93
N LEU A 553 25.76 24.09 15.01
CA LEU A 553 24.56 24.08 15.84
C LEU A 553 24.86 24.64 17.23
N PRO A 554 23.88 25.28 17.91
CA PRO A 554 24.08 25.76 19.27
C PRO A 554 24.43 24.62 20.23
N VAL A 555 25.34 24.88 21.18
CA VAL A 555 25.73 23.89 22.22
C VAL A 555 24.53 23.41 23.02
N THR A 556 23.54 24.28 23.25
CA THR A 556 22.28 23.94 23.92
C THR A 556 21.47 22.87 23.19
N VAL A 557 21.65 22.71 21.88
CA VAL A 557 21.00 21.70 21.04
C VAL A 557 21.77 20.40 21.08
N THR A 558 23.10 20.47 20.97
CA THR A 558 23.99 19.29 20.85
C THR A 558 24.30 18.64 22.21
N SER A 559 24.16 19.36 23.32
CA SER A 559 24.38 18.83 24.66
C SER A 559 23.17 18.09 25.25
N ARG A 560 22.04 18.02 24.53
CA ARG A 560 20.83 17.34 25.01
C ARG A 560 21.04 15.83 25.01
N PRO A 561 20.61 15.10 26.05
CA PRO A 561 20.71 13.65 26.06
C PRO A 561 19.80 13.04 24.98
N ASP A 562 20.26 11.95 24.38
CA ASP A 562 19.49 11.20 23.40
C ASP A 562 18.25 10.56 24.03
N CYS A 563 17.11 10.68 23.35
CA CYS A 563 15.93 9.91 23.71
C CYS A 563 16.20 8.43 23.41
N TYR A 564 15.89 7.54 24.36
CA TYR A 564 16.03 6.09 24.13
C TYR A 564 15.24 5.57 22.92
N TRP A 565 14.14 6.26 22.58
CA TRP A 565 13.29 5.94 21.44
C TRP A 565 13.74 6.61 20.14
N GLY A 566 14.74 7.51 20.20
CA GLY A 566 15.32 8.22 19.08
C GLY A 566 14.28 8.80 18.11
N ARG A 567 14.55 8.63 16.82
CA ARG A 567 13.64 8.98 15.72
C ARG A 567 12.23 8.38 15.82
N ASN A 568 12.08 7.24 16.48
CA ASN A 568 10.81 6.51 16.62
C ASN A 568 9.99 6.93 17.86
N CYS A 569 10.46 7.94 18.61
CA CYS A 569 9.79 8.40 19.82
C CYS A 569 8.40 8.98 19.54
N ARG A 570 7.34 8.34 20.06
CA ARG A 570 5.96 8.85 19.91
C ARG A 570 5.68 10.09 20.75
N THR A 571 6.45 10.33 21.82
CA THR A 571 6.27 11.49 22.71
C THR A 571 6.98 12.74 22.21
N GLN A 572 7.76 12.66 21.12
CA GLN A 572 8.48 13.81 20.54
C GLN A 572 7.56 14.90 19.96
N VAL A 573 6.27 14.60 19.78
CA VAL A 573 5.26 15.62 19.41
C VAL A 573 4.94 16.59 20.54
N LYS A 574 5.30 16.26 21.81
CA LYS A 574 5.09 17.13 22.97
C LYS A 574 6.27 18.08 23.15
N ALA A 575 6.01 19.39 23.10
CA ALA A 575 7.05 20.43 23.15
C ALA A 575 8.04 20.28 24.31
N HIS A 576 7.57 20.03 25.53
CA HIS A 576 8.44 19.85 26.70
C HIS A 576 9.38 18.63 26.56
N HIS A 577 8.90 17.53 25.99
CA HIS A 577 9.72 16.34 25.77
C HIS A 577 10.74 16.56 24.64
N ALA A 578 10.31 17.17 23.54
CA ALA A 578 11.15 17.51 22.40
C ALA A 578 12.27 18.51 22.75
N MET A 579 11.99 19.46 23.64
CA MET A 579 12.99 20.40 24.13
C MET A 579 14.05 19.72 25.01
N LYS A 580 13.65 18.71 25.80
CA LYS A 580 14.53 18.08 26.79
C LYS A 580 15.46 17.02 26.21
N PHE A 581 15.04 16.29 25.18
CA PHE A 581 15.79 15.18 24.60
C PHE A 581 16.11 15.41 23.13
N ASN A 582 17.24 14.90 22.67
CA ASN A 582 17.56 14.82 21.25
C ASN A 582 16.79 13.64 20.60
N HIS A 583 16.22 13.87 19.41
CA HIS A 583 15.56 12.85 18.59
C HIS A 583 16.23 12.64 17.22
N ILE A 584 17.33 13.36 16.96
CA ILE A 584 18.21 13.13 15.81
C ILE A 584 19.24 12.06 16.20
N CYS A 585 18.74 10.87 16.51
CA CYS A 585 19.48 9.69 16.95
C CYS A 585 18.64 8.42 16.71
N GLU A 586 19.31 7.27 16.71
CA GLU A 586 18.67 5.97 16.51
C GLU A 586 18.05 5.43 17.81
N GLN A 587 17.08 4.52 17.67
CA GLN A 587 16.42 3.88 18.80
C GLN A 587 17.37 2.90 19.49
N THR A 588 17.56 3.06 20.81
CA THR A 588 18.47 2.22 21.61
C THR A 588 17.74 1.29 22.57
N ARG A 589 16.46 1.56 22.87
CA ARG A 589 15.61 0.71 23.72
C ARG A 589 14.45 0.14 22.92
N PHE A 590 14.19 -1.16 23.05
CA PHE A 590 13.14 -1.88 22.28
C PHE A 590 12.05 -2.51 23.18
N LYS A 591 11.90 -2.04 24.43
CA LYS A 591 10.91 -2.58 25.38
C LYS A 591 9.52 -1.97 25.13
N ASN A 592 8.63 -2.72 24.47
CA ASN A 592 7.24 -2.34 24.16
C ASN A 592 6.52 -1.51 25.23
#